data_AF-I3S444-F1
#
_entry.id   AF-I3S444-F1
#
_cell.length_a   1.000
_cell.length_b   1.000
_cell.length_c   1.000
_cell.angle_alpha   90.00
_cell.angle_beta   90.00
_cell.angle_gamma   90.00
#
_symmetry.space_group_name_H-M   'P 1'
#
loop_
_entity.id
_entity.type
_entity.pdbx_description
1 polymer ?
#
loop_
_entity_poly.entity_id
_entity_poly.type
_entity_poly.pdbx_seq_one_letter_code
_entity_poly.pdbx_strand_id
1 'polypeptide(L)'
;MQISLTNSAFETLKIFPFHQPIFPQKPPNHHQVSLPTQLNAVKGSGYLSNISKAIDYEEQYKLAKSQVHRKGLNLEGYSIEGLSIGGQETCIIIHEFKCAFDIGRCPTRAIHQNFVFITHAHLDHIGGLPMYIASRGLYNLKPATVFVPPCIKEDVEKLLDIHRTLGQVELNVELVALDVVAFQGRHMRYGITLLFDHSKHNMLYPARVM
;
A
#
# COMPACT_ATOMS: atom_id res chain seq x y z
N MET A 1 2.68 54.67 -30.77
CA MET A 1 2.16 54.58 -29.39
C MET A 1 2.86 53.41 -28.72
N GLN A 2 3.68 53.72 -27.72
CA GLN A 2 4.55 52.80 -27.00
C GLN A 2 3.81 52.44 -25.71
N ILE A 3 3.45 51.16 -25.54
CA ILE A 3 2.80 50.67 -24.32
C ILE A 3 3.87 50.02 -23.44
N SER A 4 4.22 50.73 -22.38
CA SER A 4 5.12 50.31 -21.31
C SER A 4 4.41 49.29 -20.41
N LEU A 5 5.01 48.11 -20.22
CA LEU A 5 4.59 47.16 -19.19
C LEU A 5 5.38 47.46 -17.91
N THR A 6 4.68 47.86 -16.86
CA THR A 6 5.23 48.08 -15.52
C THR A 6 5.34 46.74 -14.80
N ASN A 7 6.58 46.31 -14.48
CA ASN A 7 6.83 45.19 -13.59
C ASN A 7 6.43 45.58 -12.16
N SER A 8 5.32 45.04 -11.67
CA SER A 8 5.00 45.03 -10.24
C SER A 8 5.74 43.86 -9.61
N ALA A 9 6.68 44.17 -8.72
CA ALA A 9 7.35 43.19 -7.88
C ALA A 9 6.33 42.58 -6.91
N PHE A 10 6.12 41.27 -6.99
CA PHE A 10 5.39 40.53 -5.96
C PHE A 10 6.20 40.56 -4.68
N GLU A 11 5.71 41.27 -3.67
CA GLU A 11 6.28 41.26 -2.33
C GLU A 11 6.17 39.86 -1.72
N THR A 12 7.24 39.45 -1.06
CA THR A 12 7.35 38.14 -0.42
C THR A 12 6.68 38.20 0.95
N LEU A 13 5.54 37.53 1.11
CA LEU A 13 4.96 37.28 2.43
C LEU A 13 5.88 36.33 3.21
N LYS A 14 6.73 36.89 4.09
CA LYS A 14 7.53 36.13 5.06
C LYS A 14 6.66 35.73 6.24
N ILE A 15 6.05 34.56 6.20
CA ILE A 15 5.44 33.94 7.38
C ILE A 15 5.87 32.48 7.46
N PHE A 16 7.09 32.24 7.93
CA PHE A 16 7.47 31.03 8.67
C PHE A 16 8.68 31.38 9.56
N PRO A 17 8.61 31.20 10.89
CA PRO A 17 9.78 31.40 11.73
C PRO A 17 10.78 30.25 11.51
N PHE A 18 12.00 30.61 11.10
CA PHE A 18 13.16 29.72 11.08
C PHE A 18 13.33 29.07 12.46
N HIS A 19 13.17 27.75 12.55
CA HIS A 19 13.61 26.98 13.72
C HIS A 19 15.09 26.67 13.58
N GLN A 20 15.89 27.11 14.54
CA GLN A 20 17.28 26.72 14.70
C GLN A 20 17.37 25.20 14.97
N PRO A 21 18.46 24.53 14.54
CA PRO A 21 18.68 23.14 14.92
C PRO A 21 18.97 23.04 16.42
N ILE A 22 18.11 22.35 17.15
CA ILE A 22 18.34 21.98 18.56
C ILE A 22 19.35 20.83 18.56
N PHE A 23 20.55 21.09 19.06
CA PHE A 23 21.51 20.04 19.43
C PHE A 23 20.95 19.23 20.62
N PRO A 24 21.05 17.90 20.62
CA PRO A 24 20.65 17.10 21.77
C PRO A 24 21.59 17.40 22.95
N GLN A 25 21.04 17.95 24.03
CA GLN A 25 21.72 18.08 25.30
C GLN A 25 21.95 16.69 25.91
N LYS A 26 23.15 16.48 26.45
CA LYS A 26 23.56 15.30 27.22
C LYS A 26 22.55 15.02 28.34
N PRO A 27 22.13 13.75 28.57
CA PRO A 27 21.19 13.46 29.64
C PRO A 27 21.83 13.79 31.01
N PRO A 28 21.06 14.39 31.95
CA PRO A 28 21.54 14.60 33.30
C PRO A 28 21.71 13.26 34.03
N ASN A 29 22.66 13.23 34.95
CA ASN A 29 23.01 12.08 35.79
C ASN A 29 21.77 11.40 36.39
N HIS A 30 21.71 10.07 36.28
CA HIS A 30 20.81 9.22 37.04
C HIS A 30 21.01 9.43 38.54
N HIS A 31 20.16 10.22 39.18
CA HIS A 31 19.82 9.96 40.57
C HIS A 31 19.04 8.64 40.61
N GLN A 32 19.59 7.66 41.32
CA GLN A 32 18.85 6.45 41.71
C GLN A 32 17.61 6.89 42.50
N VAL A 33 16.46 6.92 41.83
CA VAL A 33 15.18 6.88 42.50
C VAL A 33 14.96 5.42 42.85
N SER A 34 15.27 5.06 44.09
CA SER A 34 14.84 3.80 44.69
C SER A 34 13.32 3.76 44.66
N LEU A 35 12.75 2.92 43.80
CA LEU A 35 11.34 2.54 43.92
C LEU A 35 11.18 1.91 45.31
N PRO A 36 10.22 2.35 46.14
CA PRO A 36 9.91 1.62 47.34
C PRO A 36 9.37 0.25 46.93
N THR A 37 10.11 -0.80 47.30
CA THR A 37 9.65 -2.19 47.27
C THR A 37 8.55 -2.36 48.31
N GLN A 38 7.38 -1.76 48.08
CA GLN A 38 6.17 -2.08 48.82
C GLN A 38 5.60 -3.37 48.22
N LEU A 39 6.17 -4.49 48.65
CA LEU A 39 5.52 -5.81 48.58
C LEU A 39 4.31 -5.78 49.53
N ASN A 40 3.28 -5.04 49.15
CA ASN A 40 1.98 -5.13 49.80
C ASN A 40 1.24 -6.30 49.15
N ALA A 41 1.05 -7.33 49.98
CA ALA A 41 0.31 -8.54 49.68
C ALA A 41 -1.01 -8.24 48.94
N VAL A 42 -1.03 -8.48 47.63
CA VAL A 42 -2.24 -8.36 46.81
C VAL A 42 -3.13 -9.57 47.08
N LYS A 43 -4.00 -9.45 48.08
CA LYS A 43 -5.22 -10.25 48.17
C LYS A 43 -6.13 -9.86 47.00
N GLY A 44 -6.18 -10.71 45.97
CA GLY A 44 -7.11 -10.52 44.86
C GLY A 44 -6.76 -11.35 43.63
N SER A 45 -6.71 -12.67 43.79
CA SER A 45 -6.39 -13.68 42.77
C SER A 45 -7.13 -13.53 41.43
N GLY A 46 -8.24 -12.77 41.35
CA GLY A 46 -9.02 -12.56 40.14
C GLY A 46 -8.46 -11.54 39.14
N TYR A 47 -7.98 -10.37 39.59
CA TYR A 47 -7.58 -9.28 38.68
C TYR A 47 -6.29 -9.58 37.92
N LEU A 48 -5.29 -10.15 38.61
CA LEU A 48 -4.06 -10.59 37.97
C LEU A 48 -4.33 -11.70 36.95
N SER A 49 -5.29 -12.59 37.24
CA SER A 49 -5.69 -13.64 36.30
C SER A 49 -6.36 -13.08 35.04
N ASN A 50 -7.12 -11.99 35.15
CA ASN A 50 -7.77 -11.35 34.00
C ASN A 50 -6.77 -10.56 33.15
N ILE A 51 -5.80 -9.87 33.80
CA ILE A 51 -4.71 -9.18 33.09
C ILE A 51 -3.84 -10.18 32.34
N SER A 52 -3.45 -11.28 32.99
CA SER A 52 -2.65 -12.34 32.35
C SER A 52 -3.40 -12.94 31.16
N LYS A 53 -4.68 -13.28 31.34
CA LYS A 53 -5.52 -13.77 30.22
C LYS A 53 -5.60 -12.77 29.07
N ALA A 54 -5.77 -11.48 29.35
CA ALA A 54 -5.85 -10.46 28.30
C ALA A 54 -4.54 -10.36 27.49
N ILE A 55 -3.40 -10.42 28.17
CA ILE A 55 -2.08 -10.46 27.53
C ILE A 55 -1.93 -11.73 26.69
N ASP A 56 -2.28 -12.89 27.23
CA ASP A 56 -2.24 -14.17 26.51
C ASP A 56 -3.15 -14.15 25.27
N TYR A 57 -4.35 -13.57 25.36
CA TYR A 57 -5.25 -13.39 24.22
C TYR A 57 -4.66 -12.46 23.17
N GLU A 58 -4.01 -11.36 23.56
CA GLU A 58 -3.39 -10.43 22.64
C GLU A 58 -2.18 -11.05 21.93
N GLU A 59 -1.36 -11.83 22.64
CA GLU A 59 -0.27 -12.61 22.06
C GLU A 59 -0.79 -13.69 21.12
N GLN A 60 -1.81 -14.45 21.51
CA GLN A 60 -2.44 -15.45 20.64
C GLN A 60 -3.08 -14.80 19.41
N TYR A 61 -3.70 -13.63 19.54
CA TYR A 61 -4.23 -12.87 18.42
C TYR A 61 -3.12 -12.40 17.48
N LYS A 62 -1.99 -11.90 18.02
CA LYS A 62 -0.80 -11.54 17.22
C LYS A 62 -0.24 -12.76 16.49
N LEU A 63 -0.16 -13.91 17.15
CA LEU A 63 0.32 -15.16 16.56
C LEU A 63 -0.63 -15.67 15.47
N ALA A 64 -1.93 -15.76 15.75
CA ALA A 64 -2.94 -16.18 14.78
C ALA A 64 -2.93 -15.24 13.56
N LYS A 65 -2.93 -13.92 13.79
CA LYS A 65 -2.83 -12.91 12.72
C LYS A 65 -1.56 -13.10 11.89
N SER A 66 -0.42 -13.35 12.53
CA SER A 66 0.86 -13.59 11.84
C SER A 66 0.86 -14.89 11.03
N GLN A 67 0.20 -15.95 11.52
CA GLN A 67 0.11 -17.24 10.83
C GLN A 67 -0.79 -17.15 9.60
N VAL A 68 -1.92 -16.43 9.69
CA VAL A 68 -2.82 -16.20 8.54
C VAL A 68 -2.13 -15.32 7.49
N HIS A 69 -1.42 -14.28 7.92
CA HIS A 69 -0.64 -13.43 7.01
C HIS A 69 0.50 -14.18 6.28
N ARG A 70 1.05 -15.24 6.87
CA ARG A 70 2.21 -15.94 6.29
C ARG A 70 1.86 -17.05 5.31
N LYS A 71 0.64 -17.62 5.35
CA LYS A 71 0.37 -18.87 4.63
C LYS A 71 -0.42 -18.72 3.33
N GLY A 72 -1.04 -17.58 3.07
CA GLY A 72 -1.95 -17.45 1.93
C GLY A 72 -3.10 -18.46 1.98
N LEU A 73 -4.05 -18.32 1.06
CA LEU A 73 -5.12 -19.26 0.82
C LEU A 73 -4.75 -20.09 -0.40
N ASN A 74 -4.72 -21.42 -0.28
CA ASN A 74 -4.58 -22.29 -1.44
C ASN A 74 -5.97 -22.73 -1.92
N LEU A 75 -6.33 -22.36 -3.14
CA LEU A 75 -7.58 -22.76 -3.80
C LEU A 75 -7.26 -23.49 -5.10
N GLU A 76 -7.59 -24.78 -5.18
CA GLU A 76 -7.44 -25.57 -6.41
C GLU A 76 -6.04 -25.49 -7.05
N GLY A 77 -4.99 -25.40 -6.23
CA GLY A 77 -3.60 -25.29 -6.70
C GLY A 77 -3.12 -23.85 -6.94
N TYR A 78 -3.98 -22.84 -6.74
CA TYR A 78 -3.62 -21.43 -6.78
C TYR A 78 -3.31 -20.90 -5.39
N SER A 79 -2.12 -20.31 -5.22
CA SER A 79 -1.71 -19.63 -4.00
C SER A 79 -2.14 -18.16 -4.05
N ILE A 80 -3.17 -17.84 -3.27
CA ILE A 80 -3.76 -16.50 -3.17
C ILE A 80 -3.33 -15.85 -1.86
N GLU A 81 -2.82 -14.63 -1.94
CA GLU A 81 -2.48 -13.84 -0.76
C GLU A 81 -3.18 -12.50 -0.80
N GLY A 82 -3.69 -12.01 0.33
CA GLY A 82 -4.50 -10.81 0.36
C GLY A 82 -4.21 -9.93 1.57
N LEU A 83 -4.08 -8.63 1.31
CA LEU A 83 -4.16 -7.56 2.29
C LEU A 83 -5.40 -6.74 1.95
N SER A 84 -6.31 -6.57 2.89
CA SER A 84 -7.44 -5.65 2.73
C SER A 84 -7.78 -5.04 4.09
N ILE A 85 -7.43 -3.76 4.24
CA ILE A 85 -7.69 -2.95 5.41
C ILE A 85 -8.39 -1.70 4.88
N GLY A 86 -9.67 -1.54 5.24
CA GLY A 86 -10.53 -0.50 4.68
C GLY A 86 -9.92 0.90 4.77
N GLY A 87 -9.82 1.57 3.62
CA GLY A 87 -9.25 2.92 3.52
C GLY A 87 -7.74 3.00 3.78
N GLN A 88 -7.04 1.87 3.89
CA GLN A 88 -5.60 1.83 4.18
C GLN A 88 -4.81 1.11 3.08
N GLU A 89 -5.24 -0.08 2.68
CA GLU A 89 -4.60 -0.86 1.63
C GLU A 89 -5.48 -2.03 1.18
N THR A 90 -5.54 -2.24 -0.13
CA THR A 90 -5.98 -3.48 -0.79
C THR A 90 -4.88 -3.96 -1.74
N CYS A 91 -4.51 -5.24 -1.64
CA CYS A 91 -3.63 -5.93 -2.57
C CYS A 91 -3.87 -7.45 -2.50
N ILE A 92 -4.26 -8.06 -3.62
CA ILE A 92 -4.49 -9.50 -3.74
C ILE A 92 -3.51 -10.08 -4.76
N ILE A 93 -2.69 -11.04 -4.39
CA ILE A 93 -1.64 -11.65 -5.22
C ILE A 93 -2.02 -13.08 -5.55
N ILE A 94 -1.85 -13.46 -6.84
CA ILE A 94 -1.97 -14.84 -7.31
C ILE A 94 -0.66 -15.23 -7.99
N HIS A 95 0.13 -16.07 -7.33
CA HIS A 95 1.53 -16.32 -7.73
C HIS A 95 1.67 -17.07 -9.05
N GLU A 96 0.80 -18.04 -9.29
CA GLU A 96 0.83 -18.90 -10.48
C GLU A 96 0.62 -18.06 -11.76
N PHE A 97 -0.14 -16.99 -11.66
CA PHE A 97 -0.38 -16.02 -12.74
C PHE A 97 0.61 -14.85 -12.74
N LYS A 98 1.48 -14.78 -11.74
CA LYS A 98 2.39 -13.65 -11.51
C LYS A 98 1.65 -12.32 -11.51
N CYS A 99 0.48 -12.27 -10.88
CA CYS A 99 -0.37 -11.08 -10.89
C CYS A 99 -0.76 -10.58 -9.51
N ALA A 100 -1.10 -9.29 -9.45
CA ALA A 100 -1.75 -8.67 -8.30
C ALA A 100 -2.98 -7.85 -8.74
N PHE A 101 -4.01 -7.85 -7.92
CA PHE A 101 -5.15 -6.93 -8.00
C PHE A 101 -4.98 -5.88 -6.92
N ASP A 102 -4.95 -4.63 -7.35
CA ASP A 102 -4.62 -3.45 -6.56
C ASP A 102 -3.24 -3.54 -5.88
N ILE A 103 -2.73 -2.38 -5.48
CA ILE A 103 -1.40 -2.22 -4.90
C ILE A 103 -1.35 -1.04 -3.93
N GLY A 104 -2.28 -1.01 -2.97
CA GLY A 104 -2.50 0.13 -2.08
C GLY A 104 -1.24 0.73 -1.45
N ARG A 105 -0.42 -0.04 -0.75
CA ARG A 105 0.88 0.41 -0.20
C ARG A 105 2.06 -0.37 -0.76
N CYS A 106 1.84 -1.19 -1.79
CA CYS A 106 2.86 -2.04 -2.40
C CYS A 106 3.55 -2.97 -1.37
N PRO A 107 2.90 -4.10 -0.99
CA PRO A 107 3.58 -5.08 -0.15
C PRO A 107 4.79 -5.65 -0.91
N THR A 108 5.89 -5.96 -0.21
CA THR A 108 7.16 -6.39 -0.83
C THR A 108 6.98 -7.55 -1.82
N ARG A 109 6.06 -8.47 -1.51
CA ARG A 109 5.70 -9.61 -2.36
C ARG A 109 5.00 -9.25 -3.68
N ALA A 110 4.32 -8.11 -3.75
CA ALA A 110 3.72 -7.61 -4.98
C ALA A 110 4.79 -7.19 -6.01
N ILE A 111 5.98 -6.76 -5.56
CA ILE A 111 7.08 -6.31 -6.42
C ILE A 111 7.46 -7.36 -7.46
N HIS A 112 7.37 -8.66 -7.13
CA HIS A 112 7.73 -9.74 -8.04
C HIS A 112 6.63 -10.13 -9.04
N GLN A 113 5.42 -9.58 -8.91
CA GLN A 113 4.33 -9.83 -9.84
C GLN A 113 4.55 -9.04 -11.13
N ASN A 114 4.28 -9.65 -12.28
CA ASN A 114 4.50 -9.04 -13.59
C ASN A 114 3.30 -8.23 -14.08
N PHE A 115 2.11 -8.60 -13.61
CA PHE A 115 0.84 -8.00 -14.02
C PHE A 115 0.19 -7.38 -12.79
N VAL A 116 -0.23 -6.12 -12.88
CA VAL A 116 -1.04 -5.47 -11.84
C VAL A 116 -2.32 -4.98 -12.46
N PHE A 117 -3.45 -5.32 -11.86
CA PHE A 117 -4.77 -4.86 -12.28
C PHE A 117 -5.30 -3.89 -11.23
N ILE A 118 -5.44 -2.63 -11.59
CA ILE A 118 -6.02 -1.61 -10.71
C ILE A 118 -7.52 -1.61 -10.92
N THR A 119 -8.28 -1.69 -9.84
CA THR A 119 -9.76 -1.69 -9.89
C THR A 119 -10.31 -0.27 -9.99
N HIS A 120 -9.75 0.67 -9.21
CA HIS A 120 -10.13 2.08 -9.19
C HIS A 120 -9.03 2.95 -8.54
N ALA A 121 -9.19 4.28 -8.58
CA ALA A 121 -8.14 5.23 -8.23
C ALA A 121 -8.13 5.71 -6.76
N HIS A 122 -8.84 5.03 -5.84
CA HIS A 122 -8.68 5.37 -4.43
C HIS A 122 -7.26 5.03 -3.95
N LEU A 123 -6.75 5.83 -3.01
CA LEU A 123 -5.35 5.76 -2.59
C LEU A 123 -4.99 4.39 -1.97
N ASP A 124 -5.93 3.78 -1.26
CA ASP A 124 -5.77 2.44 -0.70
C ASP A 124 -5.78 1.32 -1.75
N HIS A 125 -6.05 1.62 -3.02
CA HIS A 125 -5.98 0.67 -4.13
C HIS A 125 -4.79 0.94 -5.07
N ILE A 126 -4.45 2.19 -5.36
CA ILE A 126 -3.40 2.54 -6.32
C ILE A 126 -2.15 3.18 -5.71
N GLY A 127 -2.19 3.62 -4.45
CA GLY A 127 -1.17 4.50 -3.86
C GLY A 127 0.26 3.99 -3.93
N GLY A 128 0.46 2.67 -3.89
CA GLY A 128 1.77 2.02 -3.97
C GLY A 128 2.28 1.84 -5.39
N LEU A 129 1.55 2.25 -6.43
CA LEU A 129 1.93 2.01 -7.82
C LEU A 129 3.29 2.62 -8.21
N PRO A 130 3.62 3.89 -7.88
CA PRO A 130 4.93 4.45 -8.20
C PRO A 130 6.05 3.70 -7.47
N MET A 131 5.81 3.32 -6.21
CA MET A 131 6.75 2.55 -5.40
C MET A 131 7.00 1.17 -6.04
N TYR A 132 5.94 0.46 -6.40
CA TYR A 132 6.05 -0.82 -7.10
C TYR A 132 6.94 -0.75 -8.35
N ILE A 133 6.70 0.22 -9.23
CA ILE A 133 7.48 0.37 -10.48
C ILE A 133 8.94 0.72 -10.17
N ALA A 134 9.18 1.67 -9.26
CA ALA A 134 10.53 2.05 -8.85
C ALA A 134 11.30 0.88 -8.24
N SER A 135 10.67 0.10 -7.35
CA SER A 135 11.25 -1.11 -6.76
C SER A 135 11.66 -2.14 -7.80
N ARG A 136 10.82 -2.36 -8.82
CA ARG A 136 11.16 -3.28 -9.91
C ARG A 136 12.39 -2.83 -10.69
N GLY A 137 12.51 -1.52 -10.95
CA GLY A 137 13.71 -0.92 -11.54
C GLY A 137 14.95 -1.15 -10.67
N LEU A 138 14.86 -0.88 -9.37
CA LEU A 138 15.95 -1.11 -8.41
C LEU A 138 16.40 -2.58 -8.34
N TYR A 139 15.46 -3.52 -8.48
CA TYR A 139 15.74 -4.96 -8.46
C TYR A 139 16.12 -5.51 -9.84
N ASN A 140 16.25 -4.63 -10.85
CA ASN A 140 16.54 -5.00 -12.23
C ASN A 140 15.58 -6.08 -12.77
N LEU A 141 14.31 -5.99 -12.38
CA LEU A 141 13.24 -6.85 -12.88
C LEU A 141 12.72 -6.30 -14.20
N LYS A 142 12.12 -7.17 -15.03
CA LYS A 142 11.46 -6.71 -16.25
C LYS A 142 10.39 -5.64 -15.93
N PRO A 143 10.15 -4.66 -16.83
CA PRO A 143 9.03 -3.73 -16.67
C PRO A 143 7.71 -4.46 -16.41
N ALA A 144 6.88 -3.89 -15.53
CA ALA A 144 5.56 -4.42 -15.25
C ALA A 144 4.57 -4.03 -16.35
N THR A 145 3.54 -4.86 -16.55
CA THR A 145 2.34 -4.47 -17.29
C THR A 145 1.25 -4.14 -16.29
N VAL A 146 0.77 -2.90 -16.30
CA VAL A 146 -0.24 -2.39 -15.38
C VAL A 146 -1.51 -2.11 -16.18
N PHE A 147 -2.59 -2.76 -15.78
CA PHE A 147 -3.92 -2.58 -16.35
C PHE A 147 -4.73 -1.63 -15.48
N VAL A 148 -5.33 -0.63 -16.11
CA VAL A 148 -6.15 0.38 -15.42
C VAL A 148 -7.46 0.60 -16.17
N PRO A 149 -8.54 1.04 -15.49
CA PRO A 149 -9.75 1.50 -16.16
C PRO A 149 -9.42 2.61 -17.16
N PRO A 150 -10.06 2.63 -18.35
CA PRO A 150 -9.77 3.64 -19.37
C PRO A 150 -9.92 5.07 -18.85
N CYS A 151 -10.89 5.31 -17.96
CA CYS A 151 -11.18 6.64 -17.40
C CYS A 151 -10.09 7.21 -16.48
N ILE A 152 -9.13 6.40 -16.03
CA ILE A 152 -8.05 6.88 -15.15
C ILE A 152 -6.67 6.77 -15.80
N LYS A 153 -6.57 6.26 -17.04
CA LYS A 153 -5.27 5.95 -17.65
C LYS A 153 -4.40 7.20 -17.75
N GLU A 154 -4.94 8.29 -18.29
CA GLU A 154 -4.20 9.55 -18.47
C GLU A 154 -3.75 10.15 -17.13
N ASP A 155 -4.56 10.00 -16.07
CA ASP A 155 -4.19 10.51 -14.75
C ASP A 155 -3.11 9.66 -14.08
N VAL A 156 -3.10 8.35 -14.33
CA VAL A 156 -2.02 7.46 -13.90
C VAL A 156 -0.71 7.77 -14.65
N GLU A 157 -0.76 8.09 -15.95
CA GLU A 157 0.43 8.55 -16.69
C GLU A 157 1.01 9.82 -16.06
N LYS A 158 0.17 10.83 -15.79
CA LYS A 158 0.59 12.06 -15.10
C LYS A 158 1.17 11.80 -13.71
N LEU A 159 0.57 10.90 -12.93
CA LEU A 159 1.08 10.51 -11.62
C LEU A 159 2.52 9.98 -11.72
N LEU A 160 2.78 9.11 -12.71
CA LEU A 160 4.11 8.57 -12.94
C LEU A 160 5.08 9.65 -13.42
N ASP A 161 4.66 10.57 -14.29
CA ASP A 161 5.50 11.69 -14.74
C ASP A 161 5.92 12.63 -13.59
N ILE A 162 5.00 12.90 -12.66
CA ILE A 162 5.31 13.65 -11.44
C ILE A 162 6.38 12.91 -10.63
N HIS A 163 6.23 11.60 -10.41
CA HIS A 163 7.22 10.82 -9.68
C HIS A 163 8.57 10.69 -10.41
N ARG A 164 8.58 10.58 -11.75
CA ARG A 164 9.81 10.64 -12.56
C ARG A 164 10.55 11.96 -12.33
N THR A 165 9.81 13.07 -12.34
CA THR A 165 10.35 14.42 -12.14
C THR A 165 10.89 14.62 -10.72
N LEU A 166 10.12 14.21 -9.71
CA LEU A 166 10.52 14.35 -8.31
C LEU A 166 11.71 13.45 -7.95
N GLY A 167 11.65 12.19 -8.39
CA GLY A 167 12.65 11.18 -8.05
C GLY A 167 13.90 11.22 -8.93
N GLN A 168 13.85 11.87 -10.09
CA GLN A 168 14.90 11.80 -11.12
C GLN A 168 15.24 10.35 -11.48
N VAL A 169 14.18 9.52 -11.59
CA VAL A 169 14.28 8.08 -11.90
C VAL A 169 13.39 7.72 -13.07
N GLU A 170 13.83 6.74 -13.86
CA GLU A 170 12.97 6.12 -14.86
C GLU A 170 11.95 5.20 -14.20
N LEU A 171 10.68 5.38 -14.53
CA LEU A 171 9.59 4.49 -14.14
C LEU A 171 9.09 3.72 -15.36
N ASN A 172 9.81 2.64 -15.69
CA ASN A 172 9.52 1.81 -16.86
C ASN A 172 8.33 0.89 -16.60
N VAL A 173 7.22 1.13 -17.31
CA VAL A 173 5.96 0.39 -17.17
C VAL A 173 5.20 0.37 -18.49
N GLU A 174 4.54 -0.74 -18.79
CA GLU A 174 3.55 -0.84 -19.86
C GLU A 174 2.17 -0.57 -19.25
N LEU A 175 1.59 0.60 -19.51
CA LEU A 175 0.26 0.96 -19.00
C LEU A 175 -0.83 0.68 -20.04
N VAL A 176 -1.76 -0.22 -19.72
CA VAL A 176 -2.79 -0.70 -20.63
C VAL A 176 -4.17 -0.30 -20.10
N ALA A 177 -4.94 0.44 -20.91
CA ALA A 177 -6.35 0.63 -20.64
C ALA A 177 -7.09 -0.70 -20.84
N LEU A 178 -7.76 -1.16 -19.79
CA LEU A 178 -8.57 -2.37 -19.82
C LEU A 178 -10.02 -2.01 -19.54
N ASP A 179 -10.82 -1.97 -20.61
CA ASP A 179 -12.27 -1.84 -20.47
C ASP A 179 -12.86 -3.17 -19.99
N VAL A 180 -13.42 -3.12 -18.79
CA VAL A 180 -14.12 -4.19 -18.09
C VAL A 180 -15.24 -4.79 -18.95
N VAL A 181 -15.94 -3.96 -19.73
CA VAL A 181 -17.06 -4.38 -20.58
C VAL A 181 -16.57 -5.08 -21.86
N ALA A 182 -15.42 -4.67 -22.39
CA ALA A 182 -14.87 -5.21 -23.62
C ALA A 182 -13.97 -6.44 -23.42
N PHE A 183 -13.72 -6.85 -22.17
CA PHE A 183 -12.86 -8.00 -21.85
C PHE A 183 -13.63 -9.31 -21.64
N GLN A 184 -14.97 -9.27 -21.68
CA GLN A 184 -15.80 -10.46 -21.61
C GLN A 184 -15.47 -11.40 -22.80
N GLY A 185 -14.67 -12.43 -22.54
CA GLY A 185 -14.28 -13.44 -23.53
C GLY A 185 -12.95 -13.23 -24.26
N ARG A 186 -12.08 -12.31 -23.83
CA ARG A 186 -10.71 -12.23 -24.38
C ARG A 186 -9.71 -12.99 -23.52
N HIS A 187 -9.04 -13.97 -24.11
CA HIS A 187 -7.87 -14.59 -23.50
C HIS A 187 -6.73 -13.58 -23.47
N MET A 188 -6.20 -13.26 -22.29
CA MET A 188 -4.86 -12.69 -22.25
C MET A 188 -3.88 -13.70 -22.84
N ARG A 189 -2.80 -13.22 -23.48
CA ARG A 189 -1.72 -14.07 -24.01
C ARG A 189 -1.09 -15.03 -22.98
N TYR A 190 -1.47 -14.90 -21.71
CA TYR A 190 -1.04 -15.69 -20.57
C TYR A 190 -2.12 -16.65 -20.00
N GLY A 191 -3.24 -16.85 -20.70
CA GLY A 191 -4.29 -17.80 -20.30
C GLY A 191 -5.20 -17.32 -19.15
N ILE A 192 -5.13 -16.04 -18.80
CA ILE A 192 -5.97 -15.45 -17.75
C ILE A 192 -7.24 -14.88 -18.39
N THR A 193 -8.40 -15.38 -17.96
CA THR A 193 -9.72 -14.80 -18.27
C THR A 193 -10.22 -14.09 -17.02
N LEU A 194 -10.34 -12.76 -17.09
CA LEU A 194 -10.92 -11.96 -16.01
C LEU A 194 -12.40 -11.73 -16.31
N LEU A 195 -13.26 -12.30 -15.47
CA LEU A 195 -14.69 -12.01 -15.48
C LEU A 195 -14.94 -10.91 -14.45
N PHE A 196 -15.47 -9.79 -14.90
CA PHE A 196 -15.85 -8.69 -14.04
C PHE A 196 -17.37 -8.54 -14.06
N ASP A 197 -17.99 -8.44 -12.88
CA ASP A 197 -19.41 -8.14 -12.73
C ASP A 197 -19.59 -6.63 -12.46
N HIS A 198 -20.45 -5.99 -13.24
CA HIS A 198 -20.78 -4.58 -13.09
C HIS A 198 -21.89 -4.38 -12.05
N SER A 199 -21.67 -4.85 -10.82
CA SER A 199 -22.57 -4.55 -9.70
C SER A 199 -22.09 -3.28 -8.98
N LYS A 200 -22.94 -2.26 -8.97
CA LYS A 200 -22.72 -0.98 -8.27
C LYS A 200 -22.20 -1.19 -6.84
N HIS A 201 -21.06 -0.58 -6.52
CA HIS A 201 -20.54 -0.35 -5.16
C HIS A 201 -20.94 -1.37 -4.07
N ASN A 202 -20.54 -2.63 -4.22
CA ASN A 202 -20.22 -3.57 -3.13
C ASN A 202 -19.91 -4.94 -3.74
N MET A 203 -18.64 -5.36 -3.65
CA MET A 203 -18.19 -6.62 -4.26
C MET A 203 -18.46 -7.79 -3.30
N LEU A 204 -19.39 -8.66 -3.67
CA LEU A 204 -19.48 -10.04 -3.19
C LEU A 204 -19.61 -10.97 -4.41
N TYR A 205 -18.97 -12.16 -4.31
CA TYR A 205 -19.11 -13.38 -5.14
C TYR A 205 -18.00 -13.66 -6.20
N PRO A 206 -17.77 -14.96 -6.50
CA PRO A 206 -16.43 -15.51 -6.77
C PRO A 206 -16.06 -15.51 -8.26
N ALA A 207 -14.78 -15.30 -8.53
CA ALA A 207 -14.19 -15.61 -9.84
C ALA A 207 -14.27 -17.12 -10.10
N ARG A 208 -14.80 -17.51 -11.26
CA ARG A 208 -14.81 -18.90 -11.73
C ARG A 208 -13.75 -19.02 -12.83
N VAL A 209 -12.72 -19.81 -12.57
CA VAL A 209 -11.71 -20.19 -13.58
C VAL A 209 -12.29 -21.38 -14.35
N MET A 210 -12.36 -21.28 -15.68
CA MET A 210 -12.62 -22.41 -16.59
C MET A 210 -11.31 -22.86 -17.22
#